data_AF-A0A355PDD6-F1
#
_entry.id   AF-A0A355PDD6-F1
#
_cell.length_a   1.000
_cell.length_b   1.000
_cell.length_c   1.000
_cell.angle_alpha   90.00
_cell.angle_beta   90.00
_cell.angle_gamma   90.00
#
_symmetry.space_group_name_H-M   'P 1'
#
loop_
_entity.id
_entity.type
_entity.pdbx_description
1 polymer ?
#
loop_
_entity_poly.entity_id
_entity_poly.type
_entity_poly.pdbx_seq_one_letter_code
_entity_poly.pdbx_strand_id
1 'polypeptide(L)'
;LFMSLPLAFQAMPLGTLFGALFFLMLSMAALTSSISMVEATVSWLCDNKGMSRKSASWATGIVLWLISTLAMLSFNLGADWTLAGKNFFDWLDYLTSRWMMPLGGLGMVLLAGFVLKSETFRDELGLAPLPYTLWLAMVRYVSPLGILVIFVDALGLYQVSFAAHWPVLLALLVLVAVVGEAISPRLRQALSAR
;
A
#
# COMPACT_ATOMS: atom_id res chain seq x y z
N LEU A 1 2.68 18.71 8.76
CA LEU A 1 3.95 18.95 8.01
C LEU A 1 4.08 20.41 7.61
N PHE A 2 3.18 20.95 6.77
CA PHE A 2 3.30 22.30 6.21
C PHE A 2 3.00 23.47 7.17
N MET A 3 2.46 23.22 8.36
CA MET A 3 2.23 24.26 9.39
C MET A 3 3.26 24.16 10.54
N SER A 4 3.42 22.96 11.10
CA SER A 4 4.24 22.74 12.28
C SER A 4 5.75 22.81 12.02
N LEU A 5 6.24 22.28 10.90
CA LEU A 5 7.68 22.29 10.62
C LEU A 5 8.24 23.69 10.31
N PRO A 6 7.57 24.55 9.52
CA PRO A 6 8.02 25.92 9.34
C PRO A 6 8.15 26.69 10.67
N LEU A 7 7.20 26.51 11.58
CA LEU A 7 7.26 27.11 12.93
C LEU A 7 8.46 26.59 13.72
N ALA A 8 8.73 25.29 13.67
CA ALA A 8 9.90 24.68 14.32
C ALA A 8 11.21 25.22 13.73
N PHE A 9 11.32 25.38 12.41
CA PHE A 9 12.50 25.94 11.77
C PHE A 9 12.73 27.40 12.15
N GLN A 10 11.67 28.22 12.27
CA GLN A 10 11.78 29.62 12.69
C GLN A 10 12.37 29.77 14.11
N ALA A 11 12.15 28.79 14.98
CA ALA A 11 12.74 28.78 16.33
C ALA A 11 14.23 28.37 16.33
N MET A 12 14.79 27.91 15.20
CA MET A 12 16.18 27.46 15.09
C MET A 12 17.07 28.57 14.50
N PRO A 13 18.35 28.65 14.94
CA PRO A 13 19.35 29.42 14.21
C PRO A 13 19.45 28.92 12.76
N LEU A 14 19.54 29.84 11.79
CA LEU A 14 19.53 29.51 10.35
C LEU A 14 18.28 28.73 9.89
N GLY A 15 17.14 28.92 10.55
CA GLY A 15 15.87 28.26 10.24
C GLY A 15 15.47 28.28 8.77
N THR A 16 15.67 29.41 8.09
CA THR A 16 15.37 29.55 6.65
C THR A 16 16.20 28.59 5.79
N LEU A 17 17.48 28.40 6.11
CA LEU A 17 18.36 27.48 5.39
C LEU A 17 17.90 26.03 5.57
N PHE A 18 17.64 25.63 6.82
CA PHE A 18 17.16 24.27 7.12
C PHE A 18 15.78 24.00 6.51
N GLY A 19 14.88 24.98 6.55
CA GLY A 19 13.59 24.90 5.86
C GLY A 19 13.74 24.71 4.36
N ALA A 20 14.60 25.49 3.71
CA ALA A 20 14.85 25.38 2.27
C ALA A 20 15.41 23.99 1.89
N LEU A 21 16.42 23.50 2.63
CA LEU A 21 17.00 22.17 2.40
C LEU A 21 15.96 21.06 2.63
N PHE A 22 15.17 21.15 3.69
CA PHE A 22 14.13 20.18 4.00
C PHE A 22 13.08 20.10 2.88
N PHE A 23 12.54 21.23 2.44
CA PHE A 23 11.52 21.22 1.38
C PHE A 23 12.08 20.85 0.00
N LEU A 24 13.36 21.16 -0.28
CA LEU A 24 14.04 20.67 -1.47
C LEU A 24 14.14 19.14 -1.46
N MET A 25 14.59 18.54 -0.35
CA MET A 25 14.66 17.09 -0.19
C MET A 25 13.29 16.44 -0.25
N LEU A 26 12.29 17.03 0.42
CA LEU A 26 10.90 16.55 0.38
C LEU A 26 10.34 16.56 -1.05
N SER A 27 10.62 17.62 -1.82
CA SER A 27 10.21 17.72 -3.22
C SER A 27 10.86 16.62 -4.07
N MET A 28 12.16 16.39 -3.90
CA MET A 28 12.87 15.31 -4.60
C MET A 28 12.31 13.93 -4.25
N ALA A 29 12.01 13.68 -2.97
CA ALA A 29 11.43 12.42 -2.51
C ALA A 29 10.00 12.20 -3.04
N ALA A 30 9.20 13.27 -3.12
CA ALA A 30 7.86 13.22 -3.73
C ALA A 30 7.95 12.95 -5.24
N LEU A 31 8.91 13.57 -5.93
CA LEU A 31 9.11 13.37 -7.37
C LEU A 31 9.46 11.91 -7.68
N THR A 32 10.44 11.33 -6.99
CA THR A 32 10.86 9.93 -7.25
C THR A 32 9.74 8.93 -6.95
N SER A 33 8.99 9.15 -5.86
CA SER A 33 7.82 8.32 -5.51
C SER A 33 6.72 8.41 -6.56
N SER A 34 6.42 9.62 -7.06
CA SER A 34 5.39 9.81 -8.10
C SER A 34 5.77 9.13 -9.42
N ILE A 35 7.05 9.18 -9.82
CA ILE A 35 7.55 8.48 -11.02
C ILE A 35 7.33 6.96 -10.89
N SER A 36 7.72 6.37 -9.75
CA SER A 36 7.53 4.93 -9.51
C SER A 36 6.06 4.52 -9.55
N MET A 37 5.16 5.38 -9.05
CA MET A 37 3.72 5.08 -9.00
C MET A 37 3.06 5.16 -10.38
N VAL A 38 3.49 6.12 -11.23
CA VAL A 38 3.00 6.27 -12.60
C VAL A 38 3.48 5.13 -13.51
N GLU A 39 4.69 4.62 -13.29
CA GLU A 39 5.32 3.61 -14.14
C GLU A 39 4.49 2.31 -14.24
N ALA A 40 3.82 1.90 -13.16
CA ALA A 40 2.94 0.73 -13.18
C ALA A 40 1.78 0.89 -14.18
N THR A 41 1.15 2.06 -14.19
CA THR A 41 0.06 2.39 -15.12
C THR A 41 0.58 2.51 -16.55
N VAL A 42 1.73 3.16 -16.76
CA VAL A 42 2.34 3.31 -18.08
C VAL A 42 2.73 1.95 -18.67
N SER A 43 3.33 1.07 -17.87
CA SER A 43 3.71 -0.28 -18.29
C SER A 43 2.47 -1.10 -18.67
N TRP A 44 1.41 -1.05 -17.87
CA TRP A 44 0.14 -1.71 -18.20
C TRP A 44 -0.46 -1.19 -19.52
N LEU A 45 -0.42 0.13 -19.78
CA LEU A 45 -0.89 0.70 -21.05
C LEU A 45 -0.02 0.26 -22.24
N CYS A 46 1.29 0.15 -22.06
CA CYS A 46 2.18 -0.34 -23.11
C CYS A 46 1.92 -1.82 -23.40
N ASP A 47 1.92 -2.67 -22.38
CA ASP A 47 1.89 -4.12 -22.53
C ASP A 47 0.48 -4.64 -22.88
N ASN A 48 -0.56 -4.09 -22.25
CA ASN A 48 -1.94 -4.57 -22.43
C ASN A 48 -2.73 -3.77 -23.47
N LYS A 49 -2.35 -2.52 -23.78
CA LYS A 49 -3.06 -1.66 -24.75
C LYS A 49 -2.23 -1.32 -25.98
N GLY A 50 -0.98 -1.77 -26.07
CA GLY A 50 -0.12 -1.57 -27.24
C GLY A 50 0.26 -0.10 -27.47
N MET A 51 0.12 0.77 -26.46
CA MET A 51 0.48 2.19 -26.58
C MET A 51 1.99 2.38 -26.61
N SER A 52 2.48 3.34 -27.40
CA SER A 52 3.89 3.75 -27.29
C SER A 52 4.16 4.40 -25.92
N ARG A 53 5.34 4.15 -25.34
CA ARG A 53 5.72 4.66 -24.01
C ARG A 53 5.49 6.17 -23.88
N LYS A 54 5.88 6.95 -24.90
CA LYS A 54 5.66 8.41 -24.92
C LYS A 54 4.18 8.77 -24.83
N SER A 55 3.32 8.09 -25.59
CA SER A 55 1.87 8.34 -25.58
C SER A 55 1.25 7.94 -24.25
N ALA A 56 1.61 6.78 -23.70
CA ALA A 56 1.12 6.30 -22.40
C ALA A 56 1.52 7.24 -21.25
N SER A 57 2.77 7.72 -21.22
CA SER A 57 3.23 8.67 -20.20
C SER A 57 2.49 10.02 -20.27
N TRP A 58 2.32 10.60 -21.46
CA TRP A 58 1.58 11.86 -21.61
C TRP A 58 0.11 11.71 -21.25
N ALA A 59 -0.55 10.64 -21.71
CA ALA A 59 -1.95 10.38 -21.38
C ALA A 59 -2.15 10.23 -19.86
N THR A 60 -1.31 9.41 -19.21
CA THR A 60 -1.39 9.19 -17.76
C THR A 60 -1.12 10.49 -16.99
N GLY A 61 -0.10 11.25 -17.40
CA GLY A 61 0.24 12.53 -16.77
C GLY A 61 -0.87 13.57 -16.88
N ILE A 62 -1.51 13.72 -18.04
CA ILE A 62 -2.63 14.66 -18.23
C ILE A 62 -3.82 14.26 -17.37
N VAL A 63 -4.18 12.98 -17.34
CA VAL A 63 -5.29 12.48 -16.50
C VAL A 63 -5.01 12.74 -15.03
N LEU A 64 -3.79 12.42 -14.55
CA LEU A 64 -3.41 12.67 -13.16
C LEU A 64 -3.38 14.16 -12.82
N TRP A 65 -2.91 15.00 -13.73
CA TRP A 65 -2.90 16.45 -13.53
C TRP A 65 -4.32 17.01 -13.38
N LEU A 66 -5.27 16.56 -14.22
CA LEU A 66 -6.68 16.97 -14.12
C LEU A 66 -7.30 16.52 -12.79
N ILE A 67 -7.14 15.25 -12.42
CA ILE A 67 -7.67 14.70 -11.17
C ILE A 67 -7.06 15.42 -9.96
N SER A 68 -5.74 15.63 -9.96
CA SER A 68 -5.03 16.31 -8.86
C SER A 68 -5.45 17.77 -8.74
N THR A 69 -5.71 18.44 -9.87
CA THR A 69 -6.20 19.82 -9.87
C THR A 69 -7.60 19.91 -9.26
N LEU A 70 -8.51 18.99 -9.62
CA LEU A 70 -9.84 18.92 -9.01
C LEU A 70 -9.76 18.64 -7.49
N ALA A 71 -8.87 17.75 -7.07
CA ALA A 71 -8.61 17.49 -5.66
C ALA A 71 -8.08 18.73 -4.93
N MET A 72 -7.13 19.45 -5.50
CA MET A 72 -6.64 20.71 -4.94
C MET A 72 -7.74 21.77 -4.82
N LEU A 73 -8.57 21.92 -5.86
CA LEU A 73 -9.67 22.89 -5.87
C LEU A 73 -10.72 22.58 -4.79
N SER A 74 -10.90 21.30 -4.44
CA SER A 74 -11.84 20.88 -3.40
C SER A 74 -11.48 21.34 -1.99
N PHE A 75 -10.27 21.86 -1.77
CA PHE A 75 -9.88 22.51 -0.52
C PHE A 75 -10.18 24.01 -0.47
N ASN A 76 -10.59 24.62 -1.59
CA ASN A 76 -10.83 26.07 -1.68
C ASN A 76 -12.10 26.39 -2.48
N LEU A 77 -11.99 26.68 -3.78
CA LEU A 77 -13.12 27.08 -4.63
C LEU A 77 -14.24 26.02 -4.71
N GLY A 78 -13.87 24.74 -4.66
CA GLY A 78 -14.80 23.61 -4.66
C GLY A 78 -15.06 23.04 -3.27
N ALA A 79 -14.76 23.78 -2.19
CA ALA A 79 -14.94 23.27 -0.83
C ALA A 79 -16.41 22.92 -0.52
N ASP A 80 -17.34 23.69 -1.08
CA ASP A 80 -18.78 23.45 -0.91
C ASP A 80 -19.30 22.32 -1.81
N TRP A 81 -18.51 21.85 -2.78
CA TRP A 81 -18.86 20.74 -3.66
C TRP A 81 -18.69 19.42 -2.90
N THR A 82 -19.64 19.16 -2.02
CA THR A 82 -19.66 17.97 -1.19
C THR A 82 -20.74 17.00 -1.66
N LEU A 83 -20.40 15.72 -1.64
CA LEU A 83 -21.35 14.64 -1.86
C LEU A 83 -21.29 13.74 -0.63
N ALA A 84 -22.43 13.52 0.03
CA ALA A 84 -22.53 12.81 1.32
C ALA A 84 -21.53 13.31 2.39
N GLY A 85 -21.32 14.63 2.45
CA GLY A 85 -20.43 15.26 3.44
C GLY A 85 -18.93 15.04 3.19
N LYS A 86 -18.54 14.62 1.98
CA LYS A 86 -17.15 14.48 1.54
C LYS A 86 -16.90 15.34 0.31
N ASN A 87 -15.80 16.07 0.30
CA ASN A 87 -15.36 16.79 -0.89
C ASN A 87 -14.70 15.81 -1.89
N PHE A 88 -14.25 16.32 -3.04
CA PHE A 88 -13.65 15.48 -4.07
C PHE A 88 -12.37 14.75 -3.61
N PHE A 89 -11.47 15.43 -2.87
CA PHE A 89 -10.28 14.80 -2.31
C PHE A 89 -10.65 13.69 -1.31
N ASP A 90 -11.60 13.96 -0.41
CA ASP A 90 -12.05 13.00 0.60
C ASP A 90 -12.63 11.74 -0.03
N TRP A 91 -13.32 11.86 -1.17
CA TRP A 91 -13.82 10.71 -1.92
C TRP A 91 -12.70 9.90 -2.57
N LEU A 92 -11.69 10.56 -3.14
CA LEU A 92 -10.51 9.89 -3.67
C LEU A 92 -9.75 9.16 -2.56
N ASP A 93 -9.53 9.79 -1.41
CA ASP A 93 -8.90 9.15 -0.26
C ASP A 93 -9.76 7.99 0.27
N TYR A 94 -11.06 8.17 0.43
CA TYR A 94 -11.96 7.11 0.87
C TYR A 94 -11.89 5.88 -0.04
N LEU A 95 -11.96 6.09 -1.36
CA LEU A 95 -11.90 4.99 -2.33
C LEU A 95 -10.53 4.31 -2.33
N THR A 96 -9.46 5.09 -2.41
CA THR A 96 -8.11 4.54 -2.53
C THR A 96 -7.63 3.92 -1.22
N SER A 97 -7.72 4.66 -0.12
CA SER A 97 -7.16 4.28 1.16
C SER A 97 -7.96 3.22 1.89
N ARG A 98 -9.29 3.25 1.80
CA ARG A 98 -10.13 2.27 2.51
C ARG A 98 -10.45 1.04 1.68
N TRP A 99 -10.55 1.16 0.36
CA TRP A 99 -10.96 0.04 -0.49
C TRP A 99 -9.83 -0.48 -1.37
N MET A 100 -9.26 0.36 -2.23
CA MET A 100 -8.30 -0.12 -3.24
C MET A 100 -7.02 -0.69 -2.62
N MET A 101 -6.42 0.01 -1.64
CA MET A 101 -5.19 -0.46 -0.99
C MET A 101 -5.37 -1.80 -0.25
N PRO A 102 -6.37 -1.96 0.65
CA PRO A 102 -6.55 -3.24 1.35
C PRO A 102 -6.96 -4.38 0.42
N LEU A 103 -7.88 -4.14 -0.53
CA LEU A 103 -8.32 -5.18 -1.47
C LEU A 103 -7.21 -5.58 -2.43
N GLY A 104 -6.42 -4.61 -2.93
CA GLY A 104 -5.26 -4.88 -3.78
C GLY A 104 -4.21 -5.71 -3.04
N GLY A 105 -3.89 -5.33 -1.80
CA GLY A 105 -2.98 -6.09 -0.94
C GLY A 105 -3.48 -7.50 -0.65
N LEU A 106 -4.75 -7.65 -0.26
CA LEU A 106 -5.36 -8.95 0.03
C LEU A 106 -5.35 -9.84 -1.21
N GLY A 107 -5.75 -9.30 -2.37
CA GLY A 107 -5.71 -10.03 -3.64
C GLY A 107 -4.30 -10.50 -4.01
N MET A 108 -3.29 -9.63 -3.88
CA MET A 108 -1.89 -9.97 -4.15
C MET A 108 -1.38 -11.09 -3.24
N VAL A 109 -1.65 -10.98 -1.94
CA VAL A 109 -1.17 -11.94 -0.95
C VAL A 109 -1.92 -13.27 -1.07
N LEU A 110 -3.22 -13.27 -1.36
CA LEU A 110 -3.96 -14.50 -1.64
C LEU A 110 -3.46 -15.20 -2.91
N LEU A 111 -3.17 -14.43 -3.97
CA LEU A 111 -2.60 -14.96 -5.20
C LEU A 111 -1.22 -15.59 -4.95
N ALA A 112 -0.31 -14.85 -4.31
CA ALA A 112 1.06 -15.30 -4.04
C ALA A 112 1.10 -16.47 -3.03
N GLY A 113 0.30 -16.41 -1.98
CA GLY A 113 0.30 -17.39 -0.89
C GLY A 113 -0.43 -18.68 -1.23
N PHE A 114 -1.55 -18.63 -1.96
CA PHE A 114 -2.46 -19.76 -2.12
C PHE A 114 -2.61 -20.24 -3.57
N VAL A 115 -2.68 -19.34 -4.54
CA VAL A 115 -2.99 -19.70 -5.94
C VAL A 115 -1.75 -20.11 -6.72
N LEU A 116 -0.67 -19.32 -6.62
CA LEU A 116 0.57 -19.57 -7.36
C LEU A 116 1.35 -20.76 -6.80
N LYS A 117 2.16 -21.38 -7.67
CA LYS A 117 2.99 -22.54 -7.31
C LYS A 117 4.15 -22.08 -6.42
N SER A 118 4.30 -22.77 -5.28
CA SER A 118 5.38 -22.50 -4.32
C SER A 118 6.77 -22.65 -4.98
N GLU A 119 6.93 -23.67 -5.83
CA GLU A 119 8.18 -23.99 -6.54
C GLU A 119 8.72 -22.79 -7.33
N THR A 120 7.87 -22.11 -8.09
CA THR A 120 8.25 -20.91 -8.86
C THR A 120 8.85 -19.83 -7.96
N PHE A 121 8.22 -19.55 -6.81
CA PHE A 121 8.78 -18.56 -5.88
C PHE A 121 10.05 -19.03 -5.20
N ARG A 122 10.21 -20.34 -4.97
CA ARG A 122 11.42 -20.87 -4.35
C ARG A 122 12.63 -20.68 -5.26
N ASP A 123 12.45 -20.99 -6.55
CA ASP A 123 13.49 -20.87 -7.56
C ASP A 123 13.86 -19.40 -7.80
N GLU A 124 12.86 -18.51 -7.89
CA GLU A 124 13.06 -17.07 -8.11
C GLU A 124 13.66 -16.34 -6.88
N LEU A 125 13.25 -16.71 -5.66
CA LEU A 125 13.74 -16.06 -4.45
C LEU A 125 15.15 -16.54 -4.06
N GLY A 126 15.55 -17.74 -4.49
CA GLY A 126 16.87 -18.31 -4.18
C GLY A 126 17.15 -18.47 -2.69
N LEU A 127 16.10 -18.59 -1.86
CA LEU A 127 16.22 -18.64 -0.41
C LEU A 127 16.49 -20.06 0.09
N ALA A 128 17.24 -20.18 1.19
CA ALA A 128 17.38 -21.42 1.93
C ALA A 128 16.01 -21.90 2.49
N PRO A 129 15.84 -23.20 2.80
CA PRO A 129 14.53 -23.75 3.18
C PRO A 129 13.84 -23.07 4.37
N LEU A 130 14.61 -22.68 5.41
CA LEU A 130 14.05 -22.02 6.60
C LEU A 130 13.58 -20.58 6.30
N PRO A 131 14.41 -19.67 5.74
CA PRO A 131 13.95 -18.34 5.31
C PRO A 131 12.77 -18.39 4.34
N TYR A 132 12.77 -19.32 3.40
CA TYR A 132 11.66 -19.49 2.45
C TYR A 132 10.36 -19.88 3.16
N THR A 133 10.43 -20.80 4.12
CA THR A 133 9.25 -21.22 4.89
C THR A 133 8.72 -20.08 5.76
N LEU A 134 9.60 -19.28 6.37
CA LEU A 134 9.21 -18.09 7.11
C LEU A 134 8.52 -17.07 6.21
N TRP A 135 9.09 -16.78 5.04
CA TRP A 135 8.46 -15.92 4.04
C TRP A 135 7.08 -16.45 3.64
N LEU A 136 6.97 -17.75 3.36
CA LEU A 136 5.71 -18.38 2.98
C LEU A 136 4.66 -18.30 4.10
N ALA A 137 5.07 -18.44 5.37
CA ALA A 137 4.19 -18.26 6.52
C ALA A 137 3.72 -16.80 6.66
N MET A 138 4.61 -15.83 6.43
CA MET A 138 4.25 -14.41 6.42
C MET A 138 3.20 -14.13 5.35
N VAL A 139 3.43 -14.58 4.11
CA VAL A 139 2.51 -14.35 2.99
C VAL A 139 1.20 -15.11 3.17
N ARG A 140 1.19 -16.34 3.67
CA ARG A 140 -0.05 -17.12 3.77
C ARG A 140 -0.93 -16.75 4.96
N TYR A 141 -0.34 -16.33 6.08
CA TYR A 141 -1.08 -16.23 7.34
C TYR A 141 -0.98 -14.85 7.99
N VAL A 142 0.22 -14.28 8.10
CA VAL A 142 0.39 -12.99 8.79
C VAL A 142 -0.15 -11.84 7.96
N SER A 143 0.25 -11.74 6.69
CA SER A 143 -0.14 -10.64 5.81
C SER A 143 -1.66 -10.60 5.54
N PRO A 144 -2.36 -11.71 5.20
CA PRO A 144 -3.81 -11.67 4.99
C PRO A 144 -4.56 -11.25 6.24
N LEU A 145 -4.17 -11.79 7.41
CA LEU A 145 -4.81 -11.44 8.68
C LEU A 145 -4.58 -9.97 9.02
N GLY A 146 -3.34 -9.48 8.90
CA GLY A 146 -3.00 -8.07 9.14
C GLY A 146 -3.77 -7.13 8.24
N ILE A 147 -3.87 -7.45 6.95
CA ILE A 147 -4.65 -6.66 5.98
C ILE A 147 -6.14 -6.69 6.33
N LEU A 148 -6.72 -7.84 6.69
CA LEU A 148 -8.12 -7.93 7.11
C LEU A 148 -8.42 -7.08 8.36
N VAL A 149 -7.52 -7.12 9.35
CA VAL A 149 -7.64 -6.31 10.57
C VAL A 149 -7.65 -4.82 10.25
N ILE A 150 -6.67 -4.36 9.44
CA ILE A 150 -6.60 -2.95 9.01
C ILE A 150 -7.82 -2.59 8.15
N PHE A 151 -8.32 -3.51 7.34
CA PHE A 151 -9.48 -3.24 6.48
C PHE A 151 -10.77 -3.08 7.28
N VAL A 152 -10.99 -3.90 8.31
CA VAL A 152 -12.13 -3.75 9.24
C VAL A 152 -12.09 -2.39 9.95
N ASP A 153 -10.90 -1.98 10.39
CA ASP A 153 -10.69 -0.68 11.02
C ASP A 153 -10.91 0.48 10.03
N ALA A 154 -10.38 0.36 8.81
CA ALA A 154 -10.53 1.36 7.75
C ALA A 154 -12.00 1.56 7.31
N LEU A 155 -12.82 0.51 7.35
CA LEU A 155 -14.26 0.59 7.09
C LEU A 155 -15.05 1.23 8.24
N GLY A 156 -14.43 1.41 9.42
CA GLY A 156 -15.07 1.95 10.61
C GLY A 156 -16.07 0.98 11.26
N LEU A 157 -15.97 -0.31 10.94
CA LEU A 157 -16.83 -1.35 11.52
C LEU A 157 -16.46 -1.65 12.97
N TYR A 158 -15.15 -1.63 13.27
CA TYR A 158 -14.62 -1.87 14.60
C TYR A 158 -13.25 -1.20 14.76
N GLN A 159 -13.06 -0.46 15.85
CA GLN A 159 -11.78 0.18 16.14
C GLN A 159 -10.81 -0.82 16.75
N VAL A 160 -9.84 -1.28 15.97
CA VAL A 160 -8.88 -2.28 16.44
C VAL A 160 -7.72 -1.59 17.14
N SER A 161 -7.79 -1.53 18.48
CA SER A 161 -6.61 -1.18 19.28
C SER A 161 -5.66 -2.37 19.38
N PHE A 162 -4.49 -2.28 18.74
CA PHE A 162 -3.46 -3.33 18.83
C PHE A 162 -3.04 -3.62 20.28
N ALA A 163 -2.96 -2.60 21.14
CA ALA A 163 -2.58 -2.75 22.53
C ALA A 163 -3.59 -3.61 23.34
N ALA A 164 -4.88 -3.53 23.00
CA ALA A 164 -5.93 -4.31 23.66
C ALA A 164 -6.14 -5.69 23.02
N HIS A 165 -6.03 -5.78 21.69
CA HIS A 165 -6.47 -6.96 20.94
C HIS A 165 -5.34 -7.92 20.55
N TRP A 166 -4.08 -7.62 20.86
CA TRP A 166 -2.94 -8.48 20.48
C TRP A 166 -3.08 -9.97 20.88
N PRO A 167 -3.66 -10.36 22.05
CA PRO A 167 -3.77 -11.78 22.39
C PRO A 167 -4.77 -12.51 21.49
N VAL A 168 -5.90 -11.86 21.17
CA VAL A 168 -6.93 -12.41 20.28
C VAL A 168 -6.41 -12.50 18.85
N LEU A 169 -5.70 -11.46 18.39
CA LEU A 169 -5.08 -11.46 17.06
C LEU A 169 -4.04 -12.58 16.93
N LEU A 170 -3.23 -12.83 17.96
CA LEU A 170 -2.30 -13.95 17.97
C LEU A 170 -3.02 -15.30 18.01
N ALA A 171 -4.07 -15.45 18.82
CA ALA A 171 -4.86 -16.68 18.87
C ALA A 171 -5.49 -16.99 17.49
N LEU A 172 -6.05 -15.97 16.83
CA LEU A 172 -6.57 -16.08 15.47
C LEU A 172 -5.49 -16.44 14.47
N LEU A 173 -4.31 -15.80 14.55
CA LEU A 173 -3.19 -16.12 13.68
C LEU A 173 -2.76 -17.59 13.82
N VAL A 174 -2.60 -18.07 15.05
CA VAL A 174 -2.25 -19.47 15.33
C VAL A 174 -3.33 -20.41 14.82
N LEU A 175 -4.61 -20.11 15.08
CA LEU A 175 -5.72 -20.90 14.58
C LEU A 175 -5.72 -21.00 13.06
N VAL A 176 -5.61 -19.87 12.36
CA VAL A 176 -5.58 -19.81 10.89
C VAL A 176 -4.36 -20.54 10.33
N ALA A 177 -3.19 -20.39 10.95
CA ALA A 177 -1.98 -21.09 10.53
C ALA A 177 -2.09 -22.61 10.71
N VAL A 178 -2.61 -23.07 11.85
CA VAL A 178 -2.79 -24.50 12.14
C VAL A 178 -3.82 -25.12 11.21
N VAL A 179 -4.98 -24.48 11.03
CA VAL A 179 -6.04 -24.96 10.12
C VAL A 179 -5.55 -24.94 8.67
N GLY A 180 -4.88 -23.86 8.26
CA GLY A 180 -4.35 -23.71 6.90
C GLY A 180 -3.30 -24.76 6.55
N GLU A 181 -2.41 -25.08 7.50
CA GLU A 181 -1.39 -26.11 7.32
C GLU A 181 -1.99 -27.53 7.39
N ALA A 182 -3.04 -27.75 8.19
CA ALA A 182 -3.77 -29.01 8.20
C ALA A 182 -4.48 -29.30 6.87
N ILE A 183 -5.05 -28.27 6.24
CA ILE A 183 -5.72 -28.40 4.93
C ILE A 183 -4.72 -28.47 3.78
N SER A 184 -3.61 -27.75 3.87
CA SER A 184 -2.61 -27.66 2.81
C SER A 184 -1.20 -27.59 3.40
N PRO A 185 -0.49 -28.73 3.51
CA PRO A 185 0.77 -28.83 4.25
C PRO A 185 1.98 -28.28 3.47
N ARG A 186 1.85 -27.05 2.96
CA ARG A 186 2.86 -26.41 2.10
C ARG A 186 4.06 -25.91 2.89
N LEU A 187 3.91 -25.53 4.16
CA LEU A 187 5.07 -25.16 4.99
C LEU A 187 5.94 -26.38 5.28
N ARG A 188 5.32 -27.52 5.62
CA ARG A 188 6.05 -28.78 5.84
C ARG A 188 6.75 -29.25 4.57
N GLN A 189 6.08 -29.16 3.42
CA GLN A 189 6.69 -29.48 2.12
C GLN A 189 7.88 -28.57 1.82
N ALA A 190 7.75 -27.26 2.04
CA ALA A 190 8.81 -26.27 1.85
C ALA A 190 10.05 -26.53 2.72
N LEU A 191 9.87 -26.93 3.98
CA LEU A 191 10.97 -27.33 4.88
C LEU A 191 11.63 -28.65 4.48
N SER A 192 10.84 -29.60 3.97
CA SER A 192 11.29 -30.97 3.68
C SER A 192 11.98 -31.13 2.33
N ALA A 193 11.68 -30.25 1.38
CA ALA A 193 12.30 -30.27 0.07
C ALA A 193 13.74 -29.75 0.22
N ARG A 194 14.69 -30.69 0.33
CA ARG A 194 16.12 -30.43 0.22
C ARG A 194 16.49 -30.15 -1.23
#